data_AF-E8R1Z7-F1
#
_entry.id   AF-E8R1Z7-F1
#
_cell.length_a   1.000
_cell.length_b   1.000
_cell.length_c   1.000
_cell.angle_alpha   90.00
_cell.angle_beta   90.00
_cell.angle_gamma   90.00
#
_symmetry.space_group_name_H-M   'P 1'
#
loop_
_entity.id
_entity.type
_entity.pdbx_description
1 polymer ?
#
loop_
_entity_poly.entity_id
_entity_poly.type
_entity_poly.pdbx_seq_one_letter_code
_entity_poly.pdbx_strand_id
1 'polypeptide(L)'
;MNTVRPVPISALVADQAIFTSLRRGGMSGYHLVSRSPGLTEGEAREIATTAPSHDSLIVDANNTVSVNFQFLASQRYALSRTCQGHPEYSGRGGRQLYTHFLIFSPDVLRYVHFQPFHLYRDALTRGLLHYRPHPSQQLPRIQFSSLYPLPTATFWEERARALGLGDLHRLAREIRAVRRPLVVPFGGNRSDLVECLLGMLDGPLVGALSFSTSLKPSNVRPYRLCVVGES
;
A
#
# COMPACT_ATOMS: atom_id res chain seq x y z
N MET A 1 10.83 19.43 25.36
CA MET A 1 10.29 18.04 25.35
C MET A 1 8.85 18.11 24.88
N ASN A 2 8.55 17.71 23.64
CA ASN A 2 7.17 17.68 23.14
C ASN A 2 6.47 16.46 23.74
N THR A 3 5.48 16.69 24.60
CA THR A 3 4.60 15.64 25.13
C THR A 3 3.74 15.11 23.99
N VAL A 4 4.04 13.89 23.53
CA VAL A 4 3.19 13.16 22.58
C VAL A 4 1.87 12.86 23.31
N ARG A 5 0.79 13.52 22.89
CA ARG A 5 -0.55 13.19 23.41
C ARG A 5 -0.86 11.74 23.04
N PRO A 6 -1.37 10.93 23.98
CA PRO A 6 -1.80 9.58 23.65
C PRO A 6 -2.93 9.65 22.62
N VAL A 7 -2.74 8.98 21.48
CA VAL A 7 -3.80 8.82 20.49
C VAL A 7 -4.84 7.88 21.11
N PRO A 8 -6.10 8.31 21.28
CA PRO A 8 -7.12 7.43 21.85
C PRO A 8 -7.32 6.23 20.93
N ILE A 9 -7.58 5.05 21.50
CA ILE A 9 -7.78 3.79 20.73
C ILE A 9 -8.90 3.93 19.70
N SER A 10 -9.90 4.80 19.96
CA SER A 10 -10.97 5.15 19.02
C SER A 10 -10.50 5.90 17.77
N ALA A 11 -9.26 6.40 17.73
CA ALA A 11 -8.68 7.11 16.60
C ALA A 11 -7.87 6.20 15.65
N LEU A 12 -7.69 4.92 15.96
CA LEU A 12 -7.04 3.94 15.07
C LEU A 12 -8.02 3.42 14.04
N VAL A 13 -8.48 4.30 13.16
CA VAL A 13 -9.49 3.98 12.15
C VAL A 13 -9.00 4.24 10.74
N ALA A 14 -9.56 3.50 9.78
CA ALA A 14 -9.39 3.76 8.36
C ALA A 14 -10.71 3.70 7.61
N ASP A 15 -10.86 4.60 6.65
CA ASP A 15 -11.85 4.46 5.59
C ASP A 15 -11.33 3.49 4.54
N GLN A 16 -12.24 2.88 3.77
CA GLN A 16 -11.90 1.90 2.75
C GLN A 16 -12.34 2.35 1.37
N ALA A 17 -11.66 1.85 0.33
CA ALA A 17 -12.13 1.93 -1.04
C ALA A 17 -11.74 0.69 -1.84
N ILE A 18 -12.55 0.29 -2.82
CA ILE A 18 -12.22 -0.78 -3.76
C ILE A 18 -12.28 -0.20 -5.17
N PHE A 19 -11.16 -0.33 -5.88
CA PHE A 19 -11.01 0.03 -7.29
C PHE A 19 -10.85 -1.23 -8.13
N THR A 20 -11.74 -1.42 -9.09
CA THR A 20 -11.68 -2.57 -10.00
C THR A 20 -12.60 -2.34 -11.21
N SER A 21 -12.64 -3.29 -12.15
CA SER A 21 -13.43 -3.20 -13.39
C SER A 21 -14.76 -3.98 -13.36
N LEU A 22 -15.45 -4.02 -12.21
CA LEU A 22 -16.73 -4.72 -12.08
C LEU A 22 -17.84 -3.93 -12.78
N ARG A 23 -18.68 -4.62 -13.57
CA ARG A 23 -19.87 -3.99 -14.18
C ARG A 23 -20.89 -3.67 -13.09
N ARG A 24 -21.20 -2.38 -12.91
CA ARG A 24 -22.22 -1.92 -11.95
C ARG A 24 -22.86 -0.62 -12.43
N GLY A 25 -24.19 -0.53 -12.37
CA GLY A 25 -24.92 0.72 -12.64
C GLY A 25 -24.64 1.32 -14.02
N GLY A 26 -24.42 0.51 -15.05
CA GLY A 26 -24.09 0.97 -16.40
C GLY A 26 -22.64 1.42 -16.60
N MET A 27 -21.81 1.47 -15.55
CA MET A 27 -20.39 1.77 -15.68
C MET A 27 -19.60 0.54 -16.19
N SER A 28 -18.73 0.80 -17.17
CA SER A 28 -17.75 -0.15 -17.69
C SER A 28 -16.33 0.34 -17.45
N GLY A 29 -15.39 -0.59 -17.27
CA GLY A 29 -13.99 -0.26 -17.04
C GLY A 29 -13.66 -0.04 -15.56
N TYR A 30 -12.42 0.37 -15.29
CA TYR A 30 -11.91 0.55 -13.94
C TYR A 30 -12.50 1.79 -13.27
N HIS A 31 -13.08 1.60 -12.09
CA HIS A 31 -13.62 2.69 -11.27
C HIS A 31 -13.68 2.27 -9.79
N LEU A 32 -14.01 3.21 -8.92
CA LEU A 32 -14.32 2.92 -7.52
C LEU A 32 -15.70 2.27 -7.43
N VAL A 33 -15.72 0.96 -7.13
CA VAL A 33 -16.97 0.17 -7.01
C VAL A 33 -17.55 0.22 -5.61
N SER A 34 -16.72 0.61 -4.64
CA SER A 34 -17.03 0.67 -3.22
C SER A 34 -16.18 1.72 -2.51
N ARG A 35 -16.77 2.42 -1.54
CA ARG A 35 -16.03 3.32 -0.63
C ARG A 35 -16.73 3.48 0.71
N SER A 36 -15.98 3.85 1.74
CA SER A 36 -16.56 4.27 3.02
C SER A 36 -17.16 5.68 2.95
N PRO A 37 -18.17 6.00 3.78
CA PRO A 37 -18.78 7.34 3.81
C PRO A 37 -17.79 8.46 4.18
N GLY A 38 -16.71 8.14 4.89
CA GLY A 38 -15.68 9.10 5.28
C GLY A 38 -14.68 9.47 4.19
N LEU A 39 -14.78 8.88 3.00
CA LEU A 39 -13.94 9.23 1.86
C LEU A 39 -14.50 10.47 1.15
N THR A 40 -13.68 11.51 1.05
CA THR A 40 -14.06 12.72 0.30
C THR A 40 -14.07 12.45 -1.20
N GLU A 41 -14.77 13.30 -1.98
CA GLU A 41 -14.73 13.20 -3.45
C GLU A 41 -13.34 13.47 -4.03
N GLY A 42 -12.55 14.33 -3.37
CA GLY A 42 -11.17 14.60 -3.75
C GLY A 42 -10.30 13.36 -3.64
N GLU A 43 -10.36 12.67 -2.49
CA GLU A 43 -9.65 11.40 -2.27
C GLU A 43 -10.11 10.31 -3.23
N ALA A 44 -11.43 10.21 -3.45
CA ALA A 44 -11.99 9.23 -4.39
C ALA A 44 -11.44 9.44 -5.82
N ARG A 45 -11.39 10.69 -6.29
CA ARG A 45 -10.82 11.03 -7.60
C ARG A 45 -9.31 10.77 -7.67
N GLU A 46 -8.57 11.16 -6.63
CA GLU A 46 -7.13 10.98 -6.55
C GLU A 46 -6.77 9.48 -6.57
N ILE A 47 -7.47 8.67 -5.77
CA ILE A 47 -7.30 7.22 -5.74
C ILE A 47 -7.70 6.60 -7.07
N ALA A 48 -8.83 6.99 -7.67
CA ALA A 48 -9.25 6.45 -8.97
C ALA A 48 -8.25 6.76 -10.09
N THR A 49 -7.59 7.92 -10.04
CA THR A 49 -6.56 8.32 -11.00
C THR A 49 -5.27 7.54 -10.82
N THR A 50 -4.86 7.32 -9.56
CA THR A 50 -3.57 6.69 -9.22
C THR A 50 -3.65 5.19 -9.04
N ALA A 51 -4.85 4.59 -9.01
CA ALA A 51 -4.99 3.16 -8.85
C ALA A 51 -4.44 2.38 -10.06
N PRO A 52 -3.81 1.22 -9.83
CA PRO A 52 -3.35 0.37 -10.92
C PRO A 52 -4.52 -0.22 -11.71
N SER A 53 -4.46 -0.09 -13.04
CA SER A 53 -5.34 -0.72 -14.01
C SER A 53 -4.53 -1.65 -14.92
N HIS A 54 -5.19 -2.39 -15.81
CA HIS A 54 -4.65 -3.26 -16.87
C HIS A 54 -3.13 -3.51 -16.88
N ASP A 55 -2.71 -4.76 -16.69
CA ASP A 55 -1.32 -5.20 -16.90
C ASP A 55 -0.26 -4.40 -16.11
N SER A 56 -0.66 -3.67 -15.06
CA SER A 56 0.27 -2.93 -14.21
C SER A 56 0.86 -3.77 -13.07
N LEU A 57 0.23 -4.88 -12.70
CA LEU A 57 0.74 -5.77 -11.66
C LEU A 57 1.75 -6.77 -12.26
N ILE A 58 2.94 -6.79 -11.70
CA ILE A 58 3.98 -7.80 -11.98
C ILE A 58 3.72 -8.99 -11.07
N VAL A 59 3.56 -10.18 -11.65
CA VAL A 59 3.28 -11.42 -10.91
C VAL A 59 4.37 -12.43 -11.19
N ASP A 60 4.91 -13.02 -10.13
CA ASP A 60 5.89 -14.11 -10.16
C ASP A 60 5.72 -15.05 -8.95
N ALA A 61 6.61 -16.04 -8.83
CA ALA A 61 6.56 -17.06 -7.78
C ALA A 61 6.63 -16.48 -6.36
N ASN A 62 7.32 -15.36 -6.16
CA ASN A 62 7.51 -14.73 -4.86
C ASN A 62 6.47 -13.62 -4.58
N ASN A 63 5.82 -13.10 -5.62
CA ASN A 63 4.97 -11.93 -5.53
C ASN A 63 3.71 -12.10 -6.39
N THR A 64 2.59 -12.39 -5.72
CA THR A 64 1.26 -12.48 -6.37
C THR A 64 0.41 -11.23 -6.16
N VAL A 65 0.91 -10.27 -5.39
CA VAL A 65 0.24 -9.03 -4.99
C VAL A 65 1.24 -7.88 -4.96
N SER A 66 0.73 -6.65 -5.05
CA SER A 66 1.49 -5.45 -4.71
C SER A 66 0.87 -4.78 -3.50
N VAL A 67 1.70 -4.47 -2.50
CA VAL A 67 1.42 -3.50 -1.44
C VAL A 67 1.96 -2.15 -1.86
N ASN A 68 1.11 -1.12 -1.82
CA ASN A 68 1.47 0.25 -2.23
C ASN A 68 1.08 1.25 -1.17
N PHE A 69 1.83 2.34 -1.07
CA PHE A 69 1.62 3.37 -0.06
C PHE A 69 1.86 4.76 -0.67
N GLN A 70 0.99 5.71 -0.35
CA GLN A 70 1.12 7.09 -0.81
C GLN A 70 0.45 8.09 0.16
N PHE A 71 0.95 9.32 0.15
CA PHE A 71 0.31 10.46 0.82
C PHE A 71 -0.63 11.16 -0.15
N LEU A 72 -1.85 11.46 0.30
CA LEU A 72 -2.91 12.07 -0.49
C LEU A 72 -2.92 13.59 -0.31
N ALA A 73 -3.49 14.31 -1.27
CA ALA A 73 -3.68 15.77 -1.17
C ALA A 73 -4.49 16.18 0.07
N SER A 74 -5.39 15.31 0.54
CA SER A 74 -6.19 15.48 1.76
C SER A 74 -5.39 15.40 3.08
N GLN A 75 -4.07 15.25 3.01
CA GLN A 75 -3.18 15.03 4.16
C GLN A 75 -3.43 13.71 4.90
N ARG A 76 -4.00 12.72 4.21
CA ARG A 76 -4.17 11.34 4.68
C ARG A 76 -3.26 10.39 3.91
N TYR A 77 -3.07 9.20 4.45
CA TYR A 77 -2.31 8.14 3.79
C TYR A 77 -3.25 7.15 3.14
N ALA A 78 -2.86 6.61 1.99
CA ALA A 78 -3.48 5.47 1.35
C ALA A 78 -2.51 4.29 1.32
N LEU A 79 -2.86 3.21 2.01
CA LEU A 79 -2.22 1.90 1.89
C LEU A 79 -3.11 1.01 1.05
N SER A 80 -2.56 0.32 0.06
CA SER A 80 -3.36 -0.52 -0.83
C SER A 80 -2.75 -1.88 -1.08
N ARG A 81 -3.62 -2.86 -1.31
CA ARG A 81 -3.28 -4.18 -1.81
C ARG A 81 -3.89 -4.36 -3.20
N THR A 82 -3.05 -4.60 -4.19
CA THR A 82 -3.46 -4.93 -5.56
C THR A 82 -3.19 -6.40 -5.82
N CYS A 83 -4.18 -7.13 -6.32
CA CYS A 83 -4.03 -8.51 -6.75
C CYS A 83 -4.79 -8.76 -8.06
N GLN A 84 -4.50 -9.88 -8.73
CA GLN A 84 -5.35 -10.36 -9.82
C GLN A 84 -6.70 -10.85 -9.26
N GLY A 85 -7.78 -10.52 -9.95
CA GLY A 85 -9.13 -10.99 -9.73
C GLY A 85 -9.54 -12.04 -10.77
N HIS A 86 -10.82 -12.01 -11.14
CA HIS A 86 -11.37 -12.84 -12.20
C HIS A 86 -10.77 -12.48 -13.57
N PRO A 87 -10.86 -13.37 -14.57
CA PRO A 87 -10.56 -13.03 -15.96
C PRO A 87 -11.29 -11.74 -16.40
N GLU A 88 -10.63 -10.88 -17.17
CA GLU A 88 -11.27 -9.70 -17.74
C GLU A 88 -12.35 -10.09 -18.74
N TYR A 89 -13.47 -9.37 -18.72
CA TYR A 89 -14.58 -9.53 -19.68
C TYR A 89 -14.19 -9.21 -21.13
N SER A 90 -12.98 -8.72 -21.39
CA SER A 90 -12.50 -8.26 -22.71
C SER A 90 -12.21 -9.39 -23.71
N GLY A 91 -12.23 -10.66 -23.28
CA GLY A 91 -11.94 -11.82 -24.13
C GLY A 91 -10.46 -11.97 -24.53
N ARG A 92 -9.58 -11.05 -24.10
CA ARG A 92 -8.16 -11.02 -24.45
C ARG A 92 -7.25 -11.78 -23.47
N GLY A 93 -7.81 -12.63 -22.61
CA GLY A 93 -7.04 -13.47 -21.69
C GLY A 93 -6.38 -12.75 -20.50
N GLY A 94 -6.59 -11.45 -20.33
CA GLY A 94 -6.11 -10.69 -19.17
C GLY A 94 -6.90 -10.98 -17.89
N ARG A 95 -6.33 -10.66 -16.73
CA ARG A 95 -7.03 -10.73 -15.43
C ARG A 95 -7.32 -9.33 -14.91
N GLN A 96 -8.52 -9.14 -14.38
CA GLN A 96 -8.92 -7.91 -13.72
C GLN A 96 -7.97 -7.63 -12.56
N LEU A 97 -7.60 -6.38 -12.34
CA LEU A 97 -6.94 -5.98 -11.09
C LEU A 97 -8.00 -5.59 -10.06
N TYR A 98 -7.80 -6.07 -8.84
CA TYR A 98 -8.57 -5.70 -7.67
C TYR A 98 -7.63 -4.95 -6.73
N THR A 99 -7.92 -3.67 -6.48
CA THR A 99 -7.16 -2.86 -5.53
C THR A 99 -8.04 -2.43 -4.38
N HIS A 100 -7.65 -2.81 -3.16
CA HIS A 100 -8.33 -2.41 -1.93
C HIS A 100 -7.46 -1.42 -1.17
N PHE A 101 -8.01 -0.23 -0.92
CA PHE A 101 -7.36 0.87 -0.20
C PHE A 101 -7.84 0.95 1.25
N LEU A 102 -6.90 1.26 2.14
CA LEU A 102 -7.12 1.72 3.50
C LEU A 102 -6.62 3.16 3.58
N ILE A 103 -7.48 4.08 4.01
CA ILE A 103 -7.20 5.50 4.08
C ILE A 103 -7.24 5.95 5.54
N PHE A 104 -6.15 6.48 6.06
CA PHE A 104 -6.00 6.81 7.49
C PHE A 104 -5.24 8.11 7.72
N SER A 105 -5.38 8.67 8.91
CA SER A 105 -4.73 9.94 9.27
C SER A 105 -3.24 9.74 9.60
N PRO A 106 -2.45 10.82 9.63
CA PRO A 106 -1.08 10.77 10.10
C PRO A 106 -0.91 10.29 11.54
N ASP A 107 -1.93 10.45 12.40
CA ASP A 107 -1.91 9.91 13.77
C ASP A 107 -1.84 8.39 13.79
N VAL A 108 -2.57 7.72 12.90
CA VAL A 108 -2.52 6.25 12.78
C VAL A 108 -1.13 5.80 12.35
N LEU A 109 -0.51 6.48 11.38
CA LEU A 109 0.83 6.15 10.93
C LEU A 109 1.88 6.34 12.04
N ARG A 110 1.77 7.43 12.80
CA ARG A 110 2.63 7.68 13.98
C ARG A 110 2.44 6.62 15.05
N TYR A 111 1.20 6.18 15.29
CA TYR A 111 0.88 5.17 16.28
C TYR A 111 1.52 3.82 15.95
N VAL A 112 1.54 3.43 14.67
CA VAL A 112 2.25 2.22 14.22
C VAL A 112 3.73 2.46 13.97
N HIS A 113 4.30 3.52 14.54
CA HIS A 113 5.73 3.84 14.45
C HIS A 113 6.25 3.95 13.02
N PHE A 114 5.43 4.53 12.13
CA PHE A 114 5.71 4.65 10.71
C PHE A 114 5.95 3.31 10.00
N GLN A 115 5.36 2.22 10.49
CA GLN A 115 5.36 0.91 9.82
C GLN A 115 4.01 0.60 9.17
N PRO A 116 3.77 1.03 7.92
CA PRO A 116 2.49 0.76 7.24
C PRO A 116 2.22 -0.75 7.03
N PHE A 117 3.25 -1.59 7.01
CA PHE A 117 3.08 -3.06 6.93
C PHE A 117 2.42 -3.66 8.17
N HIS A 118 2.47 -2.98 9.33
CA HIS A 118 1.69 -3.39 10.50
C HIS A 118 0.18 -3.27 10.24
N LEU A 119 -0.26 -2.15 9.65
CA LEU A 119 -1.66 -1.94 9.26
C LEU A 119 -2.09 -2.89 8.15
N TYR A 120 -1.20 -3.14 7.18
CA TYR A 120 -1.44 -4.11 6.11
C TYR A 120 -1.71 -5.50 6.69
N ARG A 121 -0.87 -5.98 7.61
CA ARG A 121 -1.04 -7.30 8.23
C ARG A 121 -2.28 -7.36 9.10
N ASP A 122 -2.53 -6.36 9.94
CA ASP A 122 -3.75 -6.31 10.75
C ASP A 122 -5.01 -6.38 9.87
N ALA A 123 -5.05 -5.64 8.78
CA ALA A 123 -6.17 -5.69 7.86
C ALA A 123 -6.27 -7.04 7.11
N LEU A 124 -5.14 -7.65 6.77
CA LEU A 124 -5.11 -8.95 6.08
C LEU A 124 -5.56 -10.09 7.00
N THR A 125 -5.06 -10.16 8.24
CA THR A 125 -5.45 -11.22 9.20
C THR A 125 -6.93 -11.18 9.56
N ARG A 126 -7.54 -10.00 9.45
CA ARG A 126 -8.99 -9.79 9.65
C ARG A 126 -9.82 -10.00 8.38
N GLY A 127 -9.20 -10.43 7.28
CA GLY A 127 -9.87 -10.68 6.01
C GLY A 127 -10.39 -9.43 5.30
N LEU A 128 -9.95 -8.23 5.72
CA LEU A 128 -10.41 -6.97 5.15
C LEU A 128 -9.91 -6.81 3.71
N LEU A 129 -8.66 -7.20 3.45
CA LEU A 129 -7.99 -7.04 2.15
C LEU A 129 -8.12 -8.26 1.22
N HIS A 130 -8.96 -9.22 1.57
CA HIS A 130 -9.28 -10.34 0.69
C HIS A 130 -10.07 -9.88 -0.54
N TYR A 131 -9.89 -10.60 -1.65
CA TYR A 131 -10.66 -10.36 -2.86
C TYR A 131 -12.16 -10.54 -2.59
N ARG A 132 -12.98 -9.59 -3.04
CA ARG A 132 -14.44 -9.64 -2.94
C ARG A 132 -15.03 -9.54 -4.34
N PRO A 133 -15.66 -10.60 -4.89
CA PRO A 133 -16.25 -10.54 -6.23
C PRO A 133 -17.43 -9.58 -6.33
N HIS A 134 -18.17 -9.40 -5.23
CA HIS A 134 -19.37 -8.57 -5.16
C HIS A 134 -19.32 -7.67 -3.92
N PRO A 135 -18.44 -6.65 -3.90
CA PRO A 135 -18.36 -5.77 -2.74
C PRO A 135 -19.59 -4.85 -2.65
N SER A 136 -20.01 -4.53 -1.42
CA SER A 136 -21.06 -3.54 -1.16
C SER A 136 -20.65 -2.16 -1.70
N GLN A 137 -21.59 -1.31 -2.11
CA GLN A 137 -21.24 0.06 -2.56
C GLN A 137 -20.65 0.88 -1.41
N GLN A 138 -21.22 0.70 -0.22
CA GLN A 138 -20.75 1.34 1.00
C GLN A 138 -19.96 0.34 1.84
N LEU A 139 -18.72 0.68 2.15
CA LEU A 139 -17.87 -0.10 3.06
C LEU A 139 -17.91 0.54 4.45
N PRO A 140 -18.01 -0.24 5.53
CA PRO A 140 -17.89 0.33 6.87
C PRO A 140 -16.49 0.91 7.04
N ARG A 141 -16.36 1.90 7.92
CA ARG A 141 -15.05 2.28 8.45
C ARG A 141 -14.51 1.11 9.27
N ILE A 142 -13.19 0.91 9.25
CA ILE A 142 -12.54 -0.13 10.05
C ILE A 142 -11.84 0.52 11.23
N GLN A 143 -11.85 -0.18 12.36
CA GLN A 143 -10.99 0.11 13.50
C GLN A 143 -9.86 -0.90 13.49
N PHE A 144 -8.61 -0.45 13.50
CA PHE A 144 -7.42 -1.26 13.60
C PHE A 144 -7.22 -1.82 15.02
N SER A 145 -6.37 -2.84 15.14
CA SER A 145 -5.88 -3.33 16.42
C SER A 145 -5.10 -2.23 17.16
N SER A 146 -5.05 -2.31 18.49
CA SER A 146 -4.35 -1.33 19.36
C SER A 146 -2.95 -1.76 19.78
N LEU A 147 -2.52 -2.98 19.44
CA LEU A 147 -1.21 -3.51 19.83
C LEU A 147 -0.37 -3.76 18.59
N TYR A 148 0.71 -2.99 18.48
CA TYR A 148 1.70 -3.14 17.43
C TYR A 148 3.08 -3.32 18.04
N PRO A 149 3.93 -4.18 17.44
CA PRO A 149 5.31 -4.27 17.88
C PRO A 149 6.02 -2.94 17.61
N LEU A 150 7.02 -2.63 18.45
CA LEU A 150 7.97 -1.55 18.25
C LEU A 150 9.36 -2.17 18.06
N PRO A 151 9.69 -2.64 16.85
CA PRO A 151 10.99 -3.24 16.62
C PRO A 151 12.09 -2.18 16.59
N THR A 152 13.28 -2.56 17.05
CA THR A 152 14.48 -1.72 16.98
C THR A 152 15.04 -1.68 15.55
N ALA A 153 15.95 -0.74 15.26
CA ALA A 153 16.68 -0.74 13.99
C ALA A 153 17.45 -2.06 13.78
N THR A 154 18.06 -2.59 14.84
CA THR A 154 18.80 -3.87 14.81
C THR A 154 17.90 -5.05 14.41
N PHE A 155 16.65 -5.09 14.87
CA PHE A 155 15.70 -6.12 14.46
C PHE A 155 15.49 -6.15 12.94
N TRP A 156 15.37 -4.97 12.31
CA TRP A 156 15.16 -4.89 10.86
C TRP A 156 16.40 -5.32 10.07
N GLU A 157 17.59 -4.99 10.57
CA GLU A 157 18.86 -5.43 9.97
C GLU A 157 19.04 -6.96 10.07
N GLU A 158 18.74 -7.53 11.24
CA GLU A 158 18.79 -8.98 11.46
C GLU A 158 17.79 -9.72 10.58
N ARG A 159 16.55 -9.21 10.49
CA ARG A 159 15.52 -9.75 9.61
C ARG A 159 15.95 -9.69 8.14
N ALA A 160 16.48 -8.55 7.69
CA ALA A 160 16.95 -8.40 6.32
C ALA A 160 18.07 -9.37 5.97
N ARG A 161 18.99 -9.60 6.92
CA ARG A 161 20.07 -10.58 6.78
C ARG A 161 19.52 -12.01 6.71
N ALA A 162 18.60 -12.37 7.59
CA ALA A 162 17.99 -13.70 7.63
C ALA A 162 17.21 -14.02 6.34
N LEU A 163 16.60 -13.01 5.71
CA LEU A 163 15.85 -13.13 4.47
C LEU A 163 16.71 -12.94 3.21
N GLY A 164 18.00 -12.62 3.35
CA GLY A 164 18.90 -12.41 2.21
C GLY A 164 18.52 -11.22 1.32
N LEU A 165 18.00 -10.12 1.88
CA LEU A 165 17.43 -8.99 1.13
C LEU A 165 18.46 -8.04 0.47
N GLY A 166 19.74 -8.41 0.48
CA GLY A 166 20.83 -7.58 -0.04
C GLY A 166 21.17 -6.37 0.85
N ASP A 167 21.86 -5.38 0.26
CA ASP A 167 22.34 -4.20 0.98
C ASP A 167 21.27 -3.11 1.08
N LEU A 168 20.44 -3.20 2.12
CA LEU A 168 19.41 -2.20 2.42
C LEU A 168 20.00 -0.85 2.88
N HIS A 169 21.22 -0.81 3.44
CA HIS A 169 21.84 0.46 3.82
C HIS A 169 22.19 1.30 2.59
N ARG A 170 22.67 0.68 1.52
CA ARG A 170 22.86 1.35 0.24
C ARG A 170 21.55 1.96 -0.26
N LEU A 171 20.47 1.17 -0.33
CA LEU A 171 19.18 1.66 -0.82
C LEU A 171 18.62 2.78 0.09
N ALA A 172 18.76 2.66 1.40
CA ALA A 172 18.35 3.67 2.36
C ALA A 172 19.14 4.99 2.18
N ARG A 173 20.44 4.93 1.84
CA ARG A 173 21.22 6.14 1.48
C ARG A 173 20.75 6.75 0.17
N GLU A 174 20.47 5.94 -0.85
CA GLU A 174 19.95 6.42 -2.14
C GLU A 174 18.60 7.12 -1.96
N ILE A 175 17.69 6.55 -1.18
CA ILE A 175 16.41 7.17 -0.81
C ILE A 175 16.61 8.53 -0.15
N ARG A 176 17.60 8.69 0.74
CA ARG A 176 17.88 9.97 1.40
C ARG A 176 18.48 11.01 0.45
N ALA A 177 19.38 10.59 -0.41
CA ALA A 177 20.11 11.49 -1.32
C ALA A 177 19.26 11.92 -2.52
N VAL A 178 18.42 11.04 -3.04
CA VAL A 178 17.78 11.19 -4.34
C VAL A 178 16.31 11.57 -4.19
N ARG A 179 15.92 12.67 -4.86
CA ARG A 179 14.52 13.15 -4.91
C ARG A 179 13.72 12.61 -6.10
N ARG A 180 14.39 12.06 -7.13
CA ARG A 180 13.73 11.39 -8.27
C ARG A 180 13.21 9.99 -7.88
N PRO A 181 12.22 9.44 -8.60
CA PRO A 181 11.80 8.05 -8.43
C PRO A 181 12.96 7.07 -8.58
N LEU A 182 13.00 6.08 -7.70
CA LEU A 182 13.92 4.94 -7.75
C LEU A 182 13.17 3.70 -8.20
N VAL A 183 13.72 3.01 -9.20
CA VAL A 183 13.24 1.70 -9.65
C VAL A 183 14.26 0.66 -9.23
N VAL A 184 13.85 -0.31 -8.43
CA VAL A 184 14.71 -1.34 -7.83
C VAL A 184 14.28 -2.71 -8.34
N PRO A 185 15.04 -3.35 -9.23
CA PRO A 185 14.84 -4.76 -9.58
C PRO A 185 15.15 -5.63 -8.35
N PHE A 186 14.25 -6.56 -8.04
CA PHE A 186 14.44 -7.56 -6.98
C PHE A 186 13.64 -8.83 -7.27
N GLY A 187 14.34 -9.96 -7.35
CA GLY A 187 13.75 -11.29 -7.60
C GLY A 187 13.04 -11.93 -6.39
N GLY A 188 13.35 -11.49 -5.17
CA GLY A 188 12.79 -12.05 -3.93
C GLY A 188 11.40 -11.51 -3.56
N ASN A 189 10.99 -11.70 -2.29
CA ASN A 189 9.76 -11.11 -1.76
C ASN A 189 9.93 -9.59 -1.58
N ARG A 190 9.27 -8.82 -2.45
CA ARG A 190 9.42 -7.37 -2.51
C ARG A 190 8.73 -6.66 -1.35
N SER A 191 7.69 -7.26 -0.78
CA SER A 191 7.06 -6.73 0.43
C SER A 191 8.01 -6.80 1.62
N ASP A 192 8.72 -7.92 1.80
CA ASP A 192 9.73 -8.05 2.85
C ASP A 192 10.90 -7.07 2.66
N LEU A 193 11.36 -6.87 1.42
CA LEU A 193 12.39 -5.87 1.09
C LEU A 193 11.96 -4.46 1.52
N VAL A 194 10.78 -4.01 1.07
CA VAL A 194 10.32 -2.65 1.38
C VAL A 194 10.07 -2.51 2.88
N GLU A 195 9.45 -3.49 3.52
CA GLU A 195 9.20 -3.41 4.96
C GLU A 195 10.48 -3.28 5.78
N CYS A 196 11.47 -4.14 5.55
CA CYS A 196 12.74 -4.05 6.28
C CYS A 196 13.44 -2.71 6.00
N LEU A 197 13.38 -2.24 4.75
CA LEU A 197 13.92 -0.94 4.37
C LEU A 197 13.25 0.20 5.13
N LEU A 198 11.91 0.23 5.22
CA LEU A 198 11.18 1.24 6.00
C LEU A 198 11.58 1.21 7.47
N GLY A 199 11.84 0.02 8.01
CA GLY A 199 12.33 -0.17 9.38
C GLY A 199 13.69 0.49 9.68
N MET A 200 14.47 0.77 8.64
CA MET A 200 15.79 1.41 8.70
C MET A 200 15.75 2.92 8.35
N LEU A 201 14.58 3.46 8.03
CA LEU A 201 14.37 4.88 7.74
C LEU A 201 13.82 5.60 8.96
N ASP A 202 14.06 6.91 9.03
CA ASP A 202 13.40 7.75 10.03
C ASP A 202 11.92 7.97 9.68
N GLY A 203 11.08 8.11 10.71
CA GLY A 203 9.63 8.23 10.54
C GLY A 203 9.19 9.34 9.57
N PRO A 204 9.71 10.57 9.66
CA PRO A 204 9.39 11.64 8.71
C PRO A 204 9.69 11.25 7.25
N LEU A 205 10.83 10.60 7.00
CA LEU A 205 11.17 10.13 5.66
C LEU A 205 10.21 9.04 5.16
N VAL A 206 9.78 8.10 6.03
CA VAL A 206 8.77 7.10 5.68
C VAL A 206 7.43 7.76 5.34
N GLY A 207 7.00 8.74 6.14
CA GLY A 207 5.78 9.51 5.86
C GLY A 207 5.83 10.26 4.52
N ALA A 208 7.01 10.67 4.07
CA ALA A 208 7.20 11.32 2.77
C ALA A 208 7.49 10.35 1.60
N LEU A 209 7.62 9.05 1.86
CA LEU A 209 7.98 8.06 0.86
C LEU A 209 6.75 7.35 0.30
N SER A 210 6.40 7.64 -0.95
CA SER A 210 5.45 6.82 -1.70
C SER A 210 6.15 5.60 -2.32
N PHE A 211 5.54 4.42 -2.25
CA PHE A 211 6.13 3.19 -2.77
C PHE A 211 5.13 2.21 -3.38
N SER A 212 5.65 1.31 -4.24
CA SER A 212 4.97 0.09 -4.69
C SER A 212 5.94 -1.09 -4.68
N THR A 213 5.41 -2.29 -4.44
CA THR A 213 6.21 -3.52 -4.31
C THR A 213 6.14 -4.44 -5.51
N SER A 214 5.20 -4.29 -6.44
CA SER A 214 5.10 -5.13 -7.66
C SER A 214 4.27 -4.45 -8.77
N LEU A 215 4.36 -3.13 -8.88
CA LEU A 215 3.70 -2.41 -9.98
C LEU A 215 4.71 -1.95 -11.02
N LYS A 216 4.34 -2.05 -12.30
CA LYS A 216 5.05 -1.40 -13.40
C LYS A 216 5.10 0.12 -13.13
N PRO A 217 6.28 0.77 -13.23
CA PRO A 217 6.40 2.21 -13.08
C PRO A 217 5.47 2.96 -14.03
N SER A 218 4.95 4.10 -13.59
CA SER A 218 4.02 4.92 -14.38
C SER A 218 4.09 6.38 -13.98
N ASN A 219 3.98 7.27 -14.96
CA ASN A 219 3.90 8.72 -14.72
C ASN A 219 2.62 9.14 -14.00
N VAL A 220 1.56 8.33 -14.08
CA VAL A 220 0.28 8.59 -13.39
C VAL A 220 0.34 8.12 -11.93
N ARG A 221 1.30 7.25 -11.60
CA ARG A 221 1.52 6.71 -10.24
C ARG A 221 2.91 7.15 -9.76
N PRO A 222 3.05 8.37 -9.23
CA PRO A 222 4.35 8.94 -8.89
C PRO A 222 4.91 8.35 -7.57
N TYR A 223 5.07 7.03 -7.52
CA TYR A 223 5.77 6.34 -6.44
C TYR A 223 7.25 6.74 -6.49
N ARG A 224 7.78 7.17 -5.34
CA ARG A 224 9.20 7.50 -5.20
C ARG A 224 10.08 6.25 -5.16
N LEU A 225 9.53 5.12 -4.74
CA LEU A 225 10.18 3.81 -4.77
C LEU A 225 9.28 2.79 -5.48
N CYS A 226 9.77 2.22 -6.58
CA CYS A 226 9.13 1.13 -7.30
C CYS A 226 10.02 -0.10 -7.23
N VAL A 227 9.64 -1.09 -6.45
CA VAL A 227 10.33 -2.39 -6.46
C VAL A 227 9.65 -3.28 -7.49
N VAL A 228 10.43 -3.77 -8.46
CA VAL A 228 9.94 -4.51 -9.63
C VAL A 228 10.66 -5.85 -9.75
N GLY A 229 10.15 -6.76 -10.57
CA GLY A 229 10.83 -8.02 -10.83
C GLY A 229 12.11 -7.87 -11.62
N GLU A 230 13.06 -8.76 -11.33
CA GLU A 230 14.20 -8.99 -12.20
C GLU A 230 13.69 -9.57 -13.52
N SER A 231 14.17 -9.03 -14.63
CA SER A 231 13.83 -9.47 -15.99
C SER A 231 14.62 -10.71 -16.38
#